data_AF-A0A226EWB2-F1
#
_entry.id   AF-A0A226EWB2-F1
#
_cell.length_a   1.000
_cell.length_b   1.000
_cell.length_c   1.000
_cell.angle_alpha   90.00
_cell.angle_beta   90.00
_cell.angle_gamma   90.00
#
_symmetry.space_group_name_H-M   'P 1'
#
loop_
_entity.id
_entity.type
_entity.pdbx_description
1 polymer ?
#
loop_
_entity_poly.entity_id
_entity_poly.type
_entity_poly.pdbx_seq_one_letter_code
_entity_poly.pdbx_strand_id
1 'polypeptide(L)'
;MFTITFLPHLKFPLKLASSVCALQFKWDAKKGRVIPERSKLRGYLCQLGVAVHLIYAVAQYVFMINAPYDATQTAMALVFCSLHSVALGLRFKLGLLPMEFINTLMDFEAKLFNGLKYKRTFVNKILSYLIPPTIFTGISVPVAFVLILAKFPCMPPFFGSMLHTCRVGIEPGIWIRIVFLVMEFAILFPAVVASAHNICFVALPAVFCMWDYLRIIGKWRSSGDKSTEITTRFIKTYRNLKIIEILATITNSWRLIPVFVVGFPAIQFFSSYVCIRLRDEISWPEFLMFPLVYWDGFLINMILFTAASNTYEGSSRLLRKWKWSQKHSPYTRKVLASLTPLKFKFGDNFVERTTPLVIQDFSIQNTVTASYLYRNTTFCFECRFIEPHRSNIKVVQQLSIALTVEIDLYDLALRVGGKSSEVKSHITP
;
A
#
# COMPACT_ATOMS: atom_id res chain seq x y z
N MET A 1 13.46 9.71 13.33
CA MET A 1 13.32 8.71 12.25
C MET A 1 12.59 9.26 11.04
N PHE A 2 11.32 9.64 11.11
CA PHE A 2 10.57 10.28 10.03
C PHE A 2 11.31 11.50 9.46
N THR A 3 11.63 12.48 10.31
CA THR A 3 12.30 13.73 9.93
C THR A 3 13.72 13.50 9.41
N ILE A 4 14.38 12.43 9.84
CA ILE A 4 15.80 12.15 9.53
C ILE A 4 15.94 11.26 8.30
N THR A 5 15.07 10.27 8.13
CA THR A 5 15.16 9.24 7.09
C THR A 5 14.16 9.51 5.97
N PHE A 6 12.88 9.75 6.27
CA PHE A 6 11.84 9.86 5.24
C PHE A 6 11.73 11.28 4.67
N LEU A 7 11.83 12.30 5.51
CA LEU A 7 11.61 13.69 5.10
C LEU A 7 12.54 14.18 3.96
N PRO A 8 13.84 13.83 3.92
CA PRO A 8 14.70 14.20 2.79
C PRO A 8 14.18 13.65 1.46
N HIS A 9 13.59 12.44 1.48
CA HIS A 9 13.05 11.79 0.29
C HIS A 9 11.60 12.18 -0.01
N LEU A 10 10.86 12.78 0.93
CA LEU A 10 9.43 13.12 0.78
C LEU A 10 9.19 14.26 -0.22
N LYS A 11 10.09 15.25 -0.28
CA LYS A 11 9.85 16.49 -1.02
C LYS A 11 9.67 16.27 -2.52
N PHE A 12 10.52 15.44 -3.13
CA PHE A 12 10.50 15.20 -4.57
C PHE A 12 9.24 14.44 -5.03
N PRO A 13 8.90 13.26 -4.48
CA PRO A 13 7.68 12.53 -4.84
C PRO A 13 6.42 13.33 -4.56
N LEU A 14 6.39 14.13 -3.49
CA LEU A 14 5.23 14.96 -3.20
C LEU A 14 5.07 16.09 -4.22
N LYS A 15 6.17 16.72 -4.65
CA LYS A 15 6.14 17.72 -5.73
C LYS A 15 5.68 17.09 -7.04
N LEU A 16 6.19 15.91 -7.38
CA LEU A 16 5.82 15.16 -8.58
C LEU A 16 4.34 14.76 -8.57
N ALA A 17 3.89 14.13 -7.48
CA ALA A 17 2.49 13.73 -7.31
C ALA A 17 1.54 14.94 -7.32
N SER A 18 1.99 16.06 -6.76
CA SER A 18 1.27 17.32 -6.82
C SER A 18 1.14 17.81 -8.27
N SER A 19 2.24 17.86 -9.04
CA SER A 19 2.21 18.33 -10.43
C SER A 19 1.28 17.54 -11.35
N VAL A 20 1.11 16.24 -11.11
CA VAL A 20 0.24 15.38 -11.94
C VAL A 20 -1.14 15.14 -11.34
N CYS A 21 -1.56 15.95 -10.36
CA CYS A 21 -2.86 15.84 -9.71
C CYS A 21 -3.12 14.43 -9.11
N ALA A 22 -2.07 13.75 -8.68
CA ALA A 22 -2.15 12.43 -8.03
C ALA A 22 -2.52 12.54 -6.55
N LEU A 23 -2.17 13.65 -5.89
CA LEU A 23 -2.44 13.92 -4.47
C LEU A 23 -3.06 15.31 -4.26
N GLN A 24 -3.87 15.42 -3.20
CA GLN A 24 -4.57 16.65 -2.79
C GLN A 24 -3.80 17.49 -1.76
N PHE A 25 -2.52 17.23 -1.55
CA PHE A 25 -1.70 17.94 -0.57
C PHE A 25 -0.29 18.21 -1.11
N LYS A 26 0.35 19.26 -0.59
CA LYS A 26 1.67 19.74 -1.01
C LYS A 26 2.56 20.07 0.17
N TRP A 27 3.87 20.14 -0.07
CA TRP A 27 4.85 20.55 0.93
C TRP A 27 4.87 22.07 1.05
N ASP A 28 4.72 22.59 2.27
CA ASP A 28 4.94 24.00 2.59
C ASP A 28 6.34 24.17 3.19
N ALA A 29 7.26 24.73 2.41
CA ALA A 29 8.63 24.97 2.85
C ALA A 29 8.72 26.00 3.99
N LYS A 30 7.78 26.96 4.07
CA LYS A 30 7.78 27.98 5.12
C LYS A 30 7.36 27.40 6.47
N LYS A 31 6.34 26.54 6.45
CA LYS A 31 5.85 25.86 7.67
C LYS A 31 6.62 24.60 8.02
N GLY A 32 7.41 24.07 7.09
CA GLY A 32 8.04 22.75 7.24
C GLY A 32 7.02 21.64 7.44
N ARG A 33 5.84 21.74 6.81
CA ARG A 33 4.70 20.82 7.01
C ARG A 33 4.00 20.52 5.70
N VAL A 34 3.27 19.41 5.67
CA VAL A 34 2.38 19.07 4.56
C VAL A 34 1.06 19.82 4.75
N ILE A 35 0.59 20.53 3.72
CA ILE A 35 -0.66 21.31 3.76
C ILE A 35 -1.62 20.86 2.65
N PRO A 36 -2.94 21.03 2.83
CA PRO A 36 -3.91 20.71 1.78
C PRO A 36 -3.73 21.66 0.59
N GLU A 37 -3.98 21.15 -0.62
CA GLU A 37 -4.04 21.97 -1.82
C GLU A 37 -5.32 22.82 -1.78
N ARG A 38 -5.18 24.14 -1.98
CA ARG A 38 -6.33 25.07 -1.87
C ARG A 38 -7.19 25.12 -3.13
N SER A 39 -6.67 24.66 -4.26
CA SER A 39 -7.36 24.73 -5.54
C SER A 39 -8.48 23.68 -5.61
N LYS A 40 -9.73 24.15 -5.65
CA LYS A 40 -10.91 23.28 -5.84
C LYS A 40 -10.86 22.53 -7.18
N LEU A 41 -10.43 23.20 -8.26
CA LEU A 41 -10.29 22.60 -9.59
C LEU A 41 -9.34 21.40 -9.55
N ARG A 42 -8.21 21.53 -8.84
CA ARG A 42 -7.24 20.44 -8.74
C ARG A 42 -7.76 19.27 -7.90
N GLY A 43 -8.55 19.55 -6.86
CA GLY A 43 -9.29 18.52 -6.12
C GLY A 43 -10.24 17.75 -7.04
N TYR A 44 -11.01 18.46 -7.86
CA TYR A 44 -11.92 17.86 -8.84
C TYR A 44 -11.18 17.03 -9.90
N LEU A 45 -10.09 17.54 -10.48
CA LEU A 45 -9.27 16.80 -11.45
C LEU A 45 -8.67 15.52 -10.84
N CYS A 46 -8.22 15.58 -9.58
CA CYS A 46 -7.73 14.40 -8.87
C CYS A 46 -8.84 13.34 -8.69
N GLN A 47 -10.06 13.76 -8.35
CA GLN A 47 -11.21 12.85 -8.19
C GLN A 47 -11.65 12.28 -9.54
N LEU A 48 -11.74 13.11 -10.58
CA LEU A 48 -12.03 12.69 -11.94
C LEU A 48 -11.00 11.67 -12.42
N GLY A 49 -9.70 11.89 -12.17
CA GLY A 49 -8.65 10.94 -12.52
C GLY A 49 -8.79 9.58 -11.82
N VAL A 50 -9.28 9.54 -10.58
CA VAL A 50 -9.59 8.27 -9.88
C VAL A 50 -10.81 7.59 -10.49
N ALA A 51 -11.87 8.35 -10.82
CA ALA A 51 -13.07 7.81 -11.45
C ALA A 51 -12.77 7.23 -12.84
N VAL A 52 -11.99 7.95 -13.66
CA VAL A 52 -11.54 7.48 -14.98
C VAL A 52 -10.72 6.20 -14.84
N HIS A 53 -9.78 6.15 -13.90
CA HIS A 53 -8.97 4.95 -13.67
C HIS A 53 -9.81 3.76 -13.18
N LEU A 54 -10.83 4.00 -12.34
CA LEU A 54 -11.78 2.96 -11.92
C LEU A 54 -12.57 2.40 -13.11
N ILE A 55 -13.17 3.27 -13.93
CA ILE A 55 -13.92 2.86 -15.12
C ILE A 55 -13.00 2.07 -16.06
N TYR A 56 -11.78 2.55 -16.25
CA TYR A 56 -10.79 1.89 -17.10
C TYR A 56 -10.42 0.50 -16.55
N ALA A 57 -10.14 0.35 -15.27
CA ALA A 57 -9.83 -0.95 -14.66
C ALA A 57 -11.01 -1.94 -14.79
N VAL A 58 -12.25 -1.49 -14.57
CA VAL A 58 -13.44 -2.33 -14.77
C VAL A 58 -13.57 -2.75 -16.24
N ALA A 59 -13.38 -1.82 -17.18
CA ALA A 59 -13.40 -2.13 -18.60
C ALA A 59 -12.32 -3.15 -19.00
N GLN A 60 -11.12 -3.07 -18.44
CA GLN A 60 -10.06 -4.06 -18.64
C GLN A 60 -10.50 -5.47 -18.25
N TYR A 61 -11.10 -5.65 -17.07
CA TYR A 61 -11.58 -6.97 -16.62
C TYR A 61 -12.75 -7.49 -17.46
N VAL A 62 -13.76 -6.65 -17.71
CA VAL A 62 -14.91 -7.04 -18.54
C VAL A 62 -14.45 -7.46 -19.92
N PHE A 63 -13.53 -6.69 -20.52
CA PHE A 63 -13.02 -6.98 -21.84
C PHE A 63 -12.18 -8.26 -21.87
N MET A 64 -11.32 -8.46 -20.88
CA MET A 64 -10.51 -9.67 -20.73
C MET A 64 -11.36 -10.94 -20.58
N ILE A 65 -12.47 -10.89 -19.83
CA ILE A 65 -13.39 -12.03 -19.66
C ILE A 65 -14.10 -12.38 -20.97
N ASN A 66 -14.47 -11.38 -21.76
CA ASN A 66 -15.28 -11.57 -22.98
C ASN A 66 -14.45 -11.77 -24.26
N ALA A 67 -13.14 -11.53 -24.22
CA ALA A 67 -12.30 -11.61 -25.40
C ALA A 67 -11.71 -13.02 -25.58
N PRO A 68 -11.62 -13.54 -26.82
CA PRO A 68 -11.08 -14.87 -27.11
C PRO A 68 -9.54 -14.85 -27.12
N TYR A 69 -8.93 -14.48 -26.00
CA TYR A 69 -7.48 -14.48 -25.86
C TYR A 69 -6.93 -15.88 -25.60
N ASP A 70 -5.70 -16.13 -26.06
CA ASP A 70 -4.99 -17.33 -25.65
C ASP A 70 -4.65 -17.26 -24.14
N ALA A 71 -4.27 -18.41 -23.58
CA ALA A 71 -3.94 -18.49 -22.16
C ALA A 71 -2.73 -17.60 -21.81
N THR A 72 -1.77 -17.49 -22.73
CA THR A 72 -0.54 -16.70 -22.59
C THR A 72 -0.85 -15.20 -22.42
N GLN A 73 -1.60 -14.62 -23.34
CA GLN A 73 -2.04 -13.23 -23.33
C GLN A 73 -2.97 -12.95 -22.16
N THR A 74 -3.85 -13.89 -21.81
CA THR A 74 -4.72 -13.76 -20.63
C THR A 74 -3.89 -13.67 -19.35
N ALA A 75 -2.86 -14.51 -19.19
CA ALA A 75 -1.98 -14.47 -18.03
C ALA A 75 -1.17 -13.17 -17.93
N MET A 76 -0.62 -12.69 -19.05
CA MET A 76 0.05 -11.40 -19.12
C MET A 76 -0.90 -10.24 -18.79
N ALA A 77 -2.10 -10.26 -19.36
CA ALA A 77 -3.13 -9.26 -19.11
C ALA A 77 -3.53 -9.19 -17.63
N LEU A 78 -3.63 -10.36 -16.97
CA LEU A 78 -3.93 -10.44 -15.54
C LEU A 78 -2.85 -9.80 -14.66
N VAL A 79 -1.57 -9.86 -15.05
CA VAL A 79 -0.49 -9.12 -14.35
C VAL A 79 -0.75 -7.62 -14.43
N PHE A 80 -1.02 -7.11 -15.63
CA PHE A 80 -1.25 -5.68 -15.86
C PHE A 80 -2.52 -5.19 -15.17
N CYS A 81 -3.64 -5.90 -15.32
CA CYS A 81 -4.89 -5.64 -14.60
C CYS A 81 -4.66 -5.60 -13.08
N SER A 82 -3.90 -6.56 -12.54
CA SER A 82 -3.60 -6.60 -11.10
C SER A 82 -2.77 -5.39 -10.66
N LEU A 83 -1.80 -4.95 -11.48
CA LEU A 83 -1.03 -3.74 -11.22
C LEU A 83 -1.93 -2.49 -11.23
N HIS A 84 -2.81 -2.35 -12.23
CA HIS A 84 -3.77 -1.23 -12.30
C HIS A 84 -4.71 -1.23 -11.10
N SER A 85 -5.22 -2.39 -10.68
CA SER A 85 -6.09 -2.55 -9.52
C SER A 85 -5.38 -2.21 -8.21
N VAL A 86 -4.13 -2.66 -8.02
CA VAL A 86 -3.31 -2.29 -6.85
C VAL A 86 -3.07 -0.78 -6.85
N ALA A 87 -2.69 -0.20 -7.98
CA ALA A 87 -2.43 1.22 -8.06
C ALA A 87 -3.68 2.07 -7.78
N LEU A 88 -4.84 1.62 -8.30
CA LEU A 88 -6.13 2.22 -8.03
C LEU A 88 -6.49 2.11 -6.54
N GLY A 89 -6.37 0.92 -5.96
CA GLY A 89 -6.66 0.66 -4.55
C GLY A 89 -5.81 1.55 -3.62
N LEU A 90 -4.51 1.67 -3.88
CA LEU A 90 -3.63 2.55 -3.10
C LEU A 90 -3.96 4.05 -3.26
N ARG A 91 -4.52 4.44 -4.41
CA ARG A 91 -4.94 5.82 -4.71
C ARG A 91 -6.37 6.12 -4.24
N PHE A 92 -7.23 5.12 -4.08
CA PHE A 92 -8.65 5.31 -3.81
C PHE A 92 -8.87 6.13 -2.53
N LYS A 93 -9.84 7.06 -2.56
CA LYS A 93 -10.21 7.94 -1.44
C LYS A 93 -9.03 8.53 -0.64
N LEU A 94 -8.11 9.22 -1.31
CA LEU A 94 -7.08 10.03 -0.66
C LEU A 94 -7.69 11.25 0.05
N GLY A 95 -8.18 11.04 1.28
CA GLY A 95 -8.58 12.13 2.16
C GLY A 95 -7.39 12.92 2.71
N LEU A 96 -7.67 13.81 3.66
CA LEU A 96 -6.64 14.59 4.36
C LEU A 96 -5.89 13.79 5.44
N LEU A 97 -6.33 12.55 5.74
CA LEU A 97 -5.77 11.71 6.80
C LEU A 97 -4.28 11.38 6.64
N PRO A 98 -3.76 11.00 5.45
CA PRO A 98 -2.32 10.77 5.27
C PRO A 98 -1.47 12.00 5.58
N MET A 99 -1.95 13.20 5.24
CA MET A 99 -1.28 14.46 5.56
C MET A 99 -1.25 14.70 7.07
N GLU A 100 -2.39 14.55 7.75
CA GLU A 100 -2.48 14.70 9.21
C GLU A 100 -1.59 13.69 9.93
N PHE A 101 -1.55 12.45 9.44
CA PHE A 101 -0.68 11.41 9.94
C PHE A 101 0.81 11.78 9.83
N ILE A 102 1.26 12.24 8.65
CA ILE A 102 2.63 12.70 8.43
C ILE A 102 2.99 13.85 9.37
N ASN A 103 2.14 14.87 9.46
CA ASN A 103 2.39 16.02 10.33
C ASN A 103 2.41 15.62 11.81
N THR A 104 1.54 14.69 12.23
CA THR A 104 1.51 14.17 13.61
C THR A 104 2.78 13.39 13.93
N LEU A 105 3.31 12.60 12.99
CA LEU A 105 4.60 11.94 13.15
C LEU A 105 5.72 12.97 13.35
N MET A 106 5.77 14.02 12.53
CA MET A 106 6.78 15.08 12.65
C MET A 106 6.71 15.78 14.02
N ASP A 107 5.51 16.14 14.47
CA ASP A 107 5.31 16.81 15.75
C ASP A 107 5.65 15.89 16.94
N PHE A 108 5.34 14.60 16.81
CA PHE A 108 5.74 13.60 17.80
C PHE A 108 7.27 13.45 17.87
N GLU A 109 7.96 13.39 16.73
CA GLU A 109 9.42 13.30 16.70
C GLU A 109 10.09 14.52 17.31
N ALA A 110 9.60 15.72 17.01
CA ALA A 110 10.14 16.95 17.58
C ALA A 110 10.06 16.92 19.12
N LYS A 111 8.95 16.41 19.68
CA LYS A 111 8.76 16.24 21.12
C LYS A 111 9.62 15.09 21.69
N LEU A 112 9.71 13.97 20.97
CA LEU A 112 10.42 12.78 21.42
C LEU A 112 11.94 13.01 21.49
N PHE A 113 12.49 13.72 20.51
CA PHE A 113 13.93 13.95 20.37
C PHE A 113 14.41 15.27 20.98
N ASN A 114 13.55 16.02 21.68
CA ASN A 114 13.98 17.23 22.37
C ASN A 114 15.08 16.89 23.40
N GLY A 115 16.30 17.35 23.14
CA GLY A 115 17.50 17.07 23.94
C GLY A 115 18.18 15.70 23.71
N LEU A 116 17.71 14.87 22.77
CA LEU A 116 18.29 13.53 22.52
C LEU A 116 18.98 13.45 21.15
N LYS A 117 20.26 13.03 21.15
CA LYS A 117 20.99 12.70 19.92
C LYS A 117 20.52 11.36 19.39
N TYR A 118 19.77 11.36 18.29
CA TYR A 118 19.32 10.14 17.64
C TYR A 118 20.43 9.48 16.82
N LYS A 119 20.81 8.24 17.17
CA LYS A 119 21.74 7.42 16.37
C LYS A 119 20.97 6.62 15.33
N ARG A 120 21.34 6.73 14.05
CA ARG A 120 20.71 5.94 12.97
C ARG A 120 20.82 4.45 13.25
N THR A 121 19.69 3.75 13.22
CA THR A 121 19.63 2.29 13.37
C THR A 121 19.87 1.59 12.04
N PHE A 122 20.19 0.28 12.07
CA PHE A 122 20.32 -0.54 10.85
C PHE A 122 19.04 -0.51 10.00
N VAL A 123 17.87 -0.48 10.65
CA VAL A 123 16.56 -0.36 10.01
C VAL A 123 16.44 0.93 9.19
N ASN A 124 16.94 2.06 9.70
CA ASN A 124 16.96 3.31 8.94
C ASN A 124 17.85 3.21 7.70
N LYS A 125 18.97 2.49 7.79
CA LYS A 125 19.86 2.31 6.65
C LYS A 125 19.16 1.52 5.55
N ILE A 126 18.54 0.38 5.90
CA ILE A 126 17.74 -0.41 4.95
C ILE A 126 16.68 0.45 4.29
N LEU A 127 15.92 1.19 5.09
CA LEU A 127 14.83 2.02 4.59
C LEU A 127 15.32 3.17 3.69
N SER A 128 16.46 3.78 4.01
CA SER A 128 17.11 4.78 3.17
C SER A 128 17.57 4.20 1.82
N TYR A 129 17.88 2.90 1.77
CA TYR A 129 18.18 2.19 0.53
C TYR A 129 16.93 1.70 -0.20
N LEU A 130 15.81 1.46 0.51
CA LEU A 130 14.57 0.95 -0.07
C LEU A 130 13.73 2.06 -0.73
N ILE A 131 13.66 3.24 -0.11
CA ILE A 131 12.80 4.33 -0.58
C ILE A 131 13.15 4.80 -2.01
N PRO A 132 14.42 5.07 -2.37
CA PRO A 132 14.76 5.57 -3.71
C PRO A 132 14.40 4.57 -4.84
N PRO A 133 14.71 3.26 -4.74
CA PRO A 133 14.24 2.27 -5.69
C PRO A 133 12.72 2.24 -5.84
N THR A 134 11.93 2.30 -4.75
CA THR A 134 10.47 2.32 -4.86
C THR A 134 9.93 3.57 -5.56
N ILE A 135 10.57 4.74 -5.35
CA ILE A 135 10.23 5.96 -6.09
C ILE A 135 10.61 5.82 -7.56
N PHE A 136 11.80 5.25 -7.82
CA PHE A 136 12.29 5.01 -9.18
C PHE A 136 11.37 4.06 -9.94
N THR A 137 10.96 2.94 -9.33
CA THR A 137 10.01 1.99 -9.93
C THR A 137 8.67 2.65 -10.18
N GLY A 138 8.23 3.55 -9.28
CA GLY A 138 7.02 4.35 -9.47
C GLY A 138 7.03 5.24 -10.72
N ILE A 139 8.21 5.62 -11.23
CA ILE A 139 8.39 6.41 -12.45
C ILE A 139 8.71 5.51 -13.65
N SER A 140 9.54 4.50 -13.46
CA SER A 140 10.01 3.63 -14.54
C SER A 140 8.93 2.69 -15.04
N VAL A 141 8.01 2.23 -14.18
CA VAL A 141 6.93 1.31 -14.56
C VAL A 141 6.01 1.92 -15.63
N PRO A 142 5.40 3.12 -15.46
CA PRO A 142 4.59 3.73 -16.52
C PRO A 142 5.36 3.96 -17.83
N VAL A 143 6.65 4.31 -17.76
CA VAL A 143 7.50 4.50 -18.95
C VAL A 143 7.71 3.17 -19.66
N ALA A 144 8.02 2.10 -18.92
CA ALA A 144 8.19 0.77 -19.48
C ALA A 144 6.88 0.26 -20.14
N PHE A 145 5.72 0.57 -19.56
CA PHE A 145 4.42 0.26 -20.17
C PHE A 145 4.24 0.97 -21.50
N VAL A 146 4.56 2.27 -21.59
CA VAL A 146 4.51 3.01 -22.85
C VAL A 146 5.45 2.43 -23.89
N LEU A 147 6.65 1.99 -23.51
CA LEU A 147 7.61 1.36 -24.42
C LEU A 147 7.12 0.00 -24.93
N ILE A 148 6.53 -0.83 -24.06
CA ILE A 148 5.90 -2.10 -24.45
C ILE A 148 4.73 -1.84 -25.40
N LEU A 149 3.85 -0.91 -25.06
CA LEU A 149 2.70 -0.54 -25.90
C LEU A 149 3.09 0.10 -27.21
N ALA A 150 4.23 0.81 -27.25
CA ALA A 150 4.78 1.27 -28.50
C ALA A 150 5.09 0.03 -29.34
N LYS A 151 5.85 -0.94 -28.84
CA LYS A 151 6.17 -2.13 -29.63
C LYS A 151 4.93 -2.99 -29.98
N PHE A 152 3.97 -3.09 -29.07
CA PHE A 152 2.82 -3.99 -29.14
C PHE A 152 1.52 -3.24 -28.83
N PRO A 153 0.96 -2.46 -29.79
CA PRO A 153 -0.20 -1.63 -29.53
C PRO A 153 -1.48 -2.43 -29.26
N CYS A 154 -1.57 -3.67 -29.75
CA CYS A 154 -2.72 -4.55 -29.58
C CYS A 154 -2.61 -5.47 -28.35
N MET A 155 -1.66 -5.24 -27.45
CA MET A 155 -1.43 -6.08 -26.27
C MET A 155 -2.59 -5.92 -25.26
N PRO A 156 -3.21 -7.01 -24.77
CA PRO A 156 -4.19 -6.92 -23.69
C PRO A 156 -3.48 -6.60 -22.34
N PRO A 157 -4.13 -5.86 -21.43
CA PRO A 157 -5.52 -5.40 -21.42
C PRO A 157 -5.68 -3.94 -21.90
N PHE A 158 -4.73 -3.41 -22.66
CA PHE A 158 -4.67 -1.99 -22.98
C PHE A 158 -5.71 -1.55 -24.03
N PHE A 159 -5.94 -0.23 -24.16
CA PHE A 159 -6.95 0.33 -25.06
C PHE A 159 -6.86 -0.19 -26.50
N GLY A 160 -5.64 -0.40 -27.01
CA GLY A 160 -5.47 -0.87 -28.39
C GLY A 160 -6.06 -2.26 -28.61
N SER A 161 -5.96 -3.16 -27.62
CA SER A 161 -6.55 -4.50 -27.73
C SER A 161 -8.08 -4.46 -27.77
N MET A 162 -8.71 -3.38 -27.26
CA MET A 162 -10.16 -3.16 -27.28
C MET A 162 -10.71 -2.76 -28.65
N LEU A 163 -9.86 -2.36 -29.60
CA LEU A 163 -10.30 -2.03 -30.95
C LEU A 163 -10.59 -3.28 -31.78
N HIS A 164 -11.64 -3.20 -32.61
CA HIS A 164 -11.95 -4.21 -33.62
C HIS A 164 -10.78 -4.44 -34.59
N THR A 165 -10.04 -3.38 -34.95
CA THR A 165 -8.89 -3.46 -35.87
C THR A 165 -7.83 -4.45 -35.36
N CYS A 166 -7.49 -4.37 -34.07
CA CYS A 166 -6.56 -5.29 -33.43
C CYS A 166 -7.10 -6.74 -33.35
N ARG A 167 -8.42 -6.93 -33.21
CA ARG A 167 -9.04 -8.27 -33.21
C ARG A 167 -8.95 -8.97 -34.57
N VAL A 168 -8.94 -8.21 -35.66
CA VAL A 168 -8.78 -8.74 -37.03
C VAL A 168 -7.30 -8.85 -37.42
N GLY A 169 -6.38 -8.47 -36.54
CA GLY A 169 -4.93 -8.50 -36.82
C GLY A 169 -4.45 -7.35 -37.72
N ILE A 170 -5.24 -6.28 -37.85
CA ILE A 170 -4.83 -5.07 -38.58
C ILE A 170 -4.15 -4.12 -37.59
N GLU A 171 -2.97 -3.62 -37.95
CA GLU A 171 -2.26 -2.67 -37.11
C GLU A 171 -2.96 -1.28 -37.14
N PRO A 172 -3.16 -0.64 -35.97
CA PRO A 172 -3.72 0.70 -35.93
C PRO A 172 -2.74 1.72 -36.53
N GLY A 173 -3.26 2.72 -37.22
CA GLY A 173 -2.46 3.81 -37.77
C GLY A 173 -1.66 4.57 -36.71
N ILE A 174 -0.53 5.17 -37.11
CA ILE A 174 0.43 5.82 -36.19
C ILE A 174 -0.22 6.86 -35.26
N TRP A 175 -1.18 7.63 -35.74
CA TRP A 175 -1.88 8.65 -34.96
C TRP A 175 -2.72 8.04 -33.84
N ILE A 176 -3.47 6.97 -34.13
CA ILE A 176 -4.28 6.25 -33.15
C ILE A 176 -3.38 5.64 -32.08
N ARG A 177 -2.24 5.07 -32.48
CA ARG A 177 -1.24 4.52 -31.57
C ARG A 177 -0.69 5.59 -30.61
N ILE A 178 -0.32 6.77 -31.11
CA ILE A 178 0.15 7.88 -30.26
C ILE A 178 -0.94 8.29 -29.25
N VAL A 179 -2.20 8.38 -29.68
CA VAL A 179 -3.32 8.73 -28.80
C VAL A 179 -3.48 7.69 -27.67
N PHE A 180 -3.40 6.39 -27.98
CA PHE A 180 -3.44 5.34 -26.95
C PHE A 180 -2.26 5.42 -25.98
N LEU A 181 -1.04 5.61 -26.48
CA LEU A 181 0.13 5.76 -25.62
C LEU A 181 -0.01 6.92 -24.63
N VAL A 182 -0.51 8.06 -25.10
CA VAL A 182 -0.73 9.24 -24.25
C VAL A 182 -1.83 8.99 -23.23
N MET A 183 -2.94 8.37 -23.63
CA MET A 183 -4.04 8.06 -22.69
C MET A 183 -3.62 7.06 -21.62
N GLU A 184 -2.94 5.98 -22.01
CA GLU A 184 -2.44 4.97 -21.08
C GLU A 184 -1.46 5.58 -20.07
N PHE A 185 -0.52 6.39 -20.55
CA PHE A 185 0.40 7.11 -19.68
C PHE A 185 -0.32 8.09 -18.75
N ALA A 186 -1.29 8.84 -19.25
CA ALA A 186 -2.04 9.83 -18.47
C ALA A 186 -2.89 9.19 -17.35
N ILE A 187 -3.40 7.98 -17.55
CA ILE A 187 -4.16 7.23 -16.54
C ILE A 187 -3.21 6.58 -15.54
N LEU A 188 -2.19 5.85 -16.04
CA LEU A 188 -1.31 5.04 -15.21
C LEU A 188 -0.31 5.87 -14.40
N PHE A 189 0.28 6.91 -14.98
CA PHE A 189 1.36 7.67 -14.33
C PHE A 189 0.94 8.29 -12.99
N PRO A 190 -0.17 9.05 -12.89
CA PRO A 190 -0.63 9.59 -11.61
C PRO A 190 -1.01 8.49 -10.61
N ALA A 191 -1.50 7.35 -11.09
CA ALA A 191 -1.88 6.22 -10.25
C ALA A 191 -0.67 5.57 -9.57
N VAL A 192 0.37 5.26 -10.34
CA VAL A 192 1.60 4.66 -9.81
C VAL A 192 2.36 5.65 -8.92
N VAL A 193 2.42 6.94 -9.30
CA VAL A 193 3.06 7.97 -8.46
C VAL A 193 2.34 8.13 -7.11
N ALA A 194 1.01 8.17 -7.10
CA ALA A 194 0.23 8.15 -5.85
C ALA A 194 0.51 6.89 -5.03
N SER A 195 0.56 5.73 -5.69
CA SER A 195 0.79 4.44 -5.04
C SER A 195 2.15 4.37 -4.37
N ALA A 196 3.22 4.72 -5.09
CA ALA A 196 4.57 4.81 -4.55
C ALA A 196 4.63 5.77 -3.36
N HIS A 197 3.95 6.93 -3.44
CA HIS A 197 3.87 7.85 -2.31
C HIS A 197 3.19 7.22 -1.08
N ASN A 198 2.04 6.56 -1.26
CA ASN A 198 1.33 5.93 -0.14
C ASN A 198 2.13 4.79 0.48
N ILE A 199 2.81 3.98 -0.32
CA ILE A 199 3.70 2.92 0.19
C ILE A 199 4.85 3.55 0.99
N CYS A 200 5.60 4.48 0.39
CA CYS A 200 6.82 5.03 0.96
C CYS A 200 6.61 5.98 2.13
N PHE A 201 5.52 6.76 2.15
CA PHE A 201 5.34 7.87 3.09
C PHE A 201 4.10 7.74 3.99
N VAL A 202 3.31 6.68 3.81
CA VAL A 202 2.17 6.41 4.69
C VAL A 202 2.29 5.02 5.31
N ALA A 203 2.36 3.96 4.50
CA ALA A 203 2.41 2.59 4.98
C ALA A 203 3.73 2.23 5.67
N LEU A 204 4.87 2.47 5.01
CA LEU A 204 6.19 2.15 5.58
C LEU A 204 6.48 2.99 6.85
N PRO A 205 6.29 4.32 6.90
CA PRO A 205 6.51 5.09 8.12
C PRO A 205 5.64 4.65 9.27
N ALA A 206 4.38 4.27 9.00
CA ALA A 206 3.48 3.79 10.03
C ALA A 206 4.06 2.61 10.79
N VAL A 207 4.58 1.59 10.11
CA VAL A 207 5.14 0.42 10.79
C VAL A 207 6.56 0.67 11.30
N PHE A 208 7.41 1.31 10.49
CA PHE A 208 8.83 1.44 10.80
C PHE A 208 9.14 2.47 11.88
N CYS A 209 8.48 3.63 11.85
CA CYS A 209 8.67 4.65 12.88
C CYS A 209 8.21 4.11 14.23
N MET A 210 7.07 3.42 14.28
CA MET A 210 6.57 2.78 15.50
C MET A 210 7.56 1.77 16.08
N TRP A 211 8.08 0.89 15.23
CA TRP A 211 9.07 -0.10 15.65
C TRP A 211 10.30 0.55 16.28
N ASP A 212 10.82 1.62 15.67
CA ASP A 212 12.00 2.31 16.15
C ASP A 212 11.73 3.15 17.42
N TYR A 213 10.57 3.82 17.49
CA TYR A 213 10.14 4.53 18.71
C TYR A 213 10.04 3.57 19.90
N LEU A 214 9.47 2.37 19.71
CA LEU A 214 9.44 1.34 20.76
C LEU A 214 10.84 0.93 21.22
N ARG A 215 11.81 0.85 20.30
CA ARG A 215 13.21 0.56 20.65
C ARG A 215 13.84 1.69 21.45
N ILE A 216 13.60 2.95 21.09
CA ILE A 216 14.09 4.11 21.84
C ILE A 216 13.52 4.11 23.26
N ILE A 217 12.20 3.97 23.39
CA ILE A 217 11.51 3.91 24.67
C ILE A 217 12.01 2.70 25.50
N GLY A 218 12.28 1.57 24.85
CA GLY A 218 12.89 0.40 25.50
C GLY A 218 14.29 0.66 26.05
N LYS A 219 15.11 1.51 25.41
CA LYS A 219 16.45 1.87 25.91
C LYS A 219 16.41 2.77 27.14
N TRP A 220 15.44 3.69 27.24
CA TRP A 220 15.25 4.50 28.45
C TRP A 220 14.98 3.66 29.69
N ARG A 221 14.47 2.43 29.50
CA ARG A 221 14.28 1.49 30.59
C ARG A 221 15.59 0.83 31.02
N SER A 222 16.47 0.53 30.07
CA SER A 222 17.74 -0.15 30.34
C SER A 222 18.78 0.71 31.03
N SER A 223 18.62 2.04 31.04
CA SER A 223 19.54 2.96 31.73
C SER A 223 19.49 2.88 33.27
N GLY A 224 18.69 1.98 33.85
CA GLY A 224 18.74 1.64 35.27
C GLY A 224 18.12 2.66 36.23
N ASP A 225 17.83 3.87 35.75
CA ASP A 225 17.20 4.91 36.55
C ASP A 225 15.72 4.55 36.85
N LYS A 226 15.43 4.37 38.15
CA LYS A 226 14.11 3.99 38.67
C LYS A 226 13.26 5.20 39.06
N SER A 227 13.67 6.41 38.68
CA SER A 227 12.93 7.63 38.98
C SER A 227 11.46 7.54 38.56
N THR A 228 10.57 7.98 39.45
CA THR A 228 9.13 8.13 39.19
C THR A 228 8.87 9.01 37.97
N GLU A 229 9.74 9.99 37.72
CA GLU A 229 9.66 10.88 36.57
C GLU A 229 9.79 10.14 35.23
N ILE A 230 10.74 9.18 35.14
CA ILE A 230 10.95 8.36 33.94
C ILE A 230 9.72 7.50 33.67
N THR A 231 9.09 6.97 34.72
CA THR A 231 7.86 6.17 34.59
C THR A 231 6.71 7.02 34.04
N THR A 232 6.53 8.24 34.56
CA THR A 232 5.52 9.18 34.06
C THR A 232 5.79 9.58 32.60
N ARG A 233 7.06 9.88 32.27
CA ARG A 233 7.48 10.21 30.89
C ARG A 233 7.24 9.05 29.94
N PHE A 234 7.55 7.82 30.34
CA PHE A 234 7.27 6.61 29.57
C PHE A 234 5.77 6.46 29.29
N ILE A 235 4.93 6.52 30.32
CA ILE A 235 3.47 6.34 30.19
C ILE A 235 2.90 7.41 29.25
N LYS A 236 3.31 8.67 29.40
CA LYS A 236 2.90 9.77 28.53
C LYS A 236 3.32 9.53 27.07
N THR A 237 4.57 9.12 26.86
CA THR A 237 5.11 8.85 25.51
C THR A 237 4.42 7.66 24.86
N TYR A 238 4.19 6.57 25.60
CA TYR A 238 3.50 5.39 25.10
C TYR A 238 2.03 5.68 24.75
N ARG A 239 1.34 6.51 25.56
CA ARG A 239 -0.02 6.96 25.22
C ARG A 239 -0.05 7.78 23.93
N ASN A 240 0.91 8.69 23.74
CA ASN A 240 1.03 9.43 22.48
C ASN A 240 1.30 8.48 21.30
N LEU A 241 2.16 7.48 21.50
CA LEU A 241 2.42 6.45 20.49
C LEU A 241 1.16 5.65 20.13
N LYS A 242 0.30 5.36 21.12
CA LYS A 242 -1.00 4.72 20.91
C LYS A 242 -1.95 5.56 20.07
N ILE A 243 -1.95 6.88 20.24
CA ILE A 243 -2.74 7.81 19.41
C ILE A 243 -2.25 7.74 17.95
N ILE A 244 -0.93 7.76 17.74
CA ILE A 244 -0.35 7.67 16.39
C ILE A 244 -0.66 6.30 15.76
N GLU A 245 -0.69 5.21 16.53
CA GLU A 245 -1.10 3.88 16.04
C GLU A 245 -2.56 3.87 15.59
N ILE A 246 -3.46 4.49 16.36
CA ILE A 246 -4.86 4.61 15.99
C ILE A 246 -4.97 5.40 14.68
N LEU A 247 -4.27 6.53 14.57
CA LEU A 247 -4.27 7.35 13.35
C LEU A 247 -3.68 6.60 12.15
N ALA A 248 -2.58 5.87 12.34
CA ALA A 248 -1.98 5.01 11.33
C ALA A 248 -2.93 3.89 10.90
N THR A 249 -3.62 3.27 11.86
CA THR A 249 -4.59 2.21 11.60
C THR A 249 -5.76 2.76 10.80
N ILE A 250 -6.37 3.87 11.20
CA ILE A 250 -7.47 4.51 10.45
C ILE A 250 -7.03 4.87 9.03
N THR A 251 -5.81 5.39 8.87
CA THR A 251 -5.26 5.77 7.57
C THR A 251 -4.99 4.56 6.66
N ASN A 252 -4.60 3.42 7.23
CA ASN A 252 -4.15 2.25 6.47
C ASN A 252 -5.19 1.12 6.35
N SER A 253 -6.07 0.94 7.33
CA SER A 253 -6.86 -0.29 7.51
C SER A 253 -7.86 -0.55 6.41
N TRP A 254 -8.53 0.51 5.93
CA TRP A 254 -9.59 0.41 4.94
C TRP A 254 -9.11 0.26 3.51
N ARG A 255 -7.84 0.57 3.25
CA ARG A 255 -7.34 0.74 1.89
C ARG A 255 -6.02 0.03 1.66
N LEU A 256 -5.01 0.42 2.42
CA LEU A 256 -3.66 -0.06 2.22
C LEU A 256 -3.56 -1.54 2.55
N ILE A 257 -4.12 -1.97 3.68
CA ILE A 257 -3.98 -3.37 4.11
C ILE A 257 -4.70 -4.34 3.16
N PRO A 258 -5.96 -4.14 2.73
CA PRO A 258 -6.59 -5.00 1.72
C PRO A 258 -5.72 -5.13 0.45
N VAL A 259 -5.16 -4.02 -0.03
CA VAL A 259 -4.29 -4.04 -1.21
C VAL A 259 -2.99 -4.83 -0.96
N PHE A 260 -2.38 -4.74 0.21
CA PHE A 260 -1.20 -5.54 0.58
C PHE A 260 -1.51 -7.03 0.77
N VAL A 261 -2.68 -7.36 1.32
CA VAL A 261 -3.08 -8.75 1.58
C VAL A 261 -3.59 -9.46 0.33
N VAL A 262 -4.24 -8.75 -0.58
CA VAL A 262 -4.89 -9.33 -1.77
C VAL A 262 -4.15 -8.97 -3.05
N GLY A 263 -3.94 -7.68 -3.27
CA GLY A 263 -3.44 -7.17 -4.55
C GLY A 263 -1.99 -7.55 -4.83
N PHE A 264 -1.09 -7.33 -3.86
CA PHE A 264 0.32 -7.71 -4.05
C PHE A 264 0.52 -9.22 -4.22
N PRO A 265 -0.15 -10.10 -3.47
CA PRO A 265 -0.12 -11.55 -3.72
C PRO A 265 -0.67 -11.94 -5.09
N ALA A 266 -1.72 -11.29 -5.57
CA ALA A 266 -2.21 -11.50 -6.94
C ALA A 266 -1.15 -11.13 -7.98
N ILE A 267 -0.49 -9.97 -7.83
CA ILE A 267 0.63 -9.57 -8.69
C ILE A 267 1.76 -10.60 -8.64
N GLN A 268 2.16 -11.05 -7.44
CA GLN A 268 3.23 -12.05 -7.26
C GLN A 268 2.87 -13.38 -7.95
N PHE A 269 1.64 -13.87 -7.74
CA PHE A 269 1.11 -15.07 -8.36
C PHE A 269 1.15 -14.99 -9.89
N PHE A 270 0.51 -14.00 -10.49
CA PHE A 270 0.46 -13.88 -11.95
C PHE A 270 1.85 -13.64 -12.55
N SER A 271 2.67 -12.78 -11.94
CA SER A 271 4.00 -12.48 -12.46
C SER A 271 4.92 -13.70 -12.40
N SER A 272 4.89 -14.46 -11.29
CA SER A 272 5.68 -15.70 -11.18
C SER A 272 5.21 -16.79 -12.14
N TYR A 273 3.89 -16.91 -12.36
CA TYR A 273 3.35 -17.82 -13.37
C TYR A 273 3.88 -17.49 -14.77
N VAL A 274 3.80 -16.21 -15.17
CA VAL A 274 4.34 -15.74 -16.46
C VAL A 274 5.84 -16.02 -16.55
N CYS A 275 6.61 -15.73 -15.51
CA CYS A 275 8.06 -15.99 -15.47
C CYS A 275 8.44 -17.47 -15.66
N ILE A 276 7.66 -18.39 -15.09
CA ILE A 276 7.95 -19.84 -15.15
C ILE A 276 7.46 -20.43 -16.47
N ARG A 277 6.28 -20.03 -16.92
CA ARG A 277 5.60 -20.69 -18.05
C ARG A 277 5.87 -20.05 -19.40
N LEU A 278 5.95 -18.74 -19.46
CA LEU A 278 6.00 -17.99 -20.72
C LEU A 278 7.42 -17.50 -21.04
N ARG A 279 8.43 -18.07 -20.38
CA ARG A 279 9.83 -17.68 -20.54
C ARG A 279 10.30 -17.79 -21.99
N ASP A 280 9.91 -18.86 -22.67
CA ASP A 280 10.39 -19.16 -24.02
C ASP A 280 9.53 -18.48 -25.11
N GLU A 281 8.35 -17.99 -24.75
CA GLU A 281 7.39 -17.33 -25.66
C GLU A 281 7.57 -15.80 -25.70
N ILE A 282 8.00 -15.19 -24.58
CA ILE A 282 8.06 -13.73 -24.44
C ILE A 282 9.45 -13.21 -24.80
N SER A 283 9.49 -12.09 -25.54
CA SER A 283 10.76 -11.43 -25.85
C SER A 283 11.47 -10.90 -24.59
N TRP A 284 12.80 -11.04 -24.50
CA TRP A 284 13.61 -10.62 -23.35
C TRP A 284 13.28 -9.26 -22.71
N PRO A 285 13.11 -8.15 -23.47
CA PRO A 285 12.83 -6.85 -22.84
C PRO A 285 11.45 -6.76 -22.19
N GLU A 286 10.46 -7.47 -22.72
CA GLU A 286 9.13 -7.58 -22.14
C GLU A 286 9.15 -8.52 -20.91
N PHE A 287 9.87 -9.64 -21.05
CA PHE A 287 10.06 -10.61 -19.98
C PHE A 287 10.64 -9.96 -18.72
N LEU A 288 11.58 -9.03 -18.84
CA LEU A 288 12.28 -8.39 -17.71
C LEU A 288 11.34 -7.65 -16.73
N MET A 289 10.16 -7.20 -17.19
CA MET A 289 9.22 -6.49 -16.33
C MET A 289 8.58 -7.42 -15.28
N PHE A 290 8.23 -8.64 -15.65
CA PHE A 290 7.56 -9.60 -14.77
C PHE A 290 8.37 -9.97 -13.50
N PRO A 291 9.66 -10.36 -13.57
CA PRO A 291 10.45 -10.65 -12.39
C PRO A 291 10.71 -9.39 -11.55
N LEU A 292 10.81 -8.21 -12.18
CA LEU A 292 10.96 -6.95 -11.45
C LEU A 292 9.70 -6.65 -10.61
N VAL A 293 8.52 -6.75 -11.21
CA VAL A 293 7.23 -6.53 -10.53
C VAL A 293 6.98 -7.60 -9.47
N TYR A 294 7.33 -8.86 -9.73
CA TYR A 294 7.31 -9.93 -8.74
C TYR A 294 8.17 -9.59 -7.53
N TRP A 295 9.42 -9.18 -7.77
CA TRP A 295 10.39 -8.88 -6.72
C TRP A 295 10.00 -7.65 -5.89
N ASP A 296 9.51 -6.60 -6.53
CA ASP A 296 8.98 -5.41 -5.86
C ASP A 296 7.82 -5.79 -4.93
N GLY A 297 6.87 -6.58 -5.44
CA GLY A 297 5.75 -7.04 -4.63
C GLY A 297 6.21 -7.93 -3.47
N PHE A 298 7.16 -8.84 -3.71
CA PHE A 298 7.74 -9.72 -2.70
C PHE A 298 8.39 -8.92 -1.56
N LEU A 299 9.30 -8.00 -1.92
CA LEU A 299 10.03 -7.18 -0.96
C LEU A 299 9.08 -6.31 -0.14
N ILE A 300 8.14 -5.61 -0.78
CA ILE A 300 7.23 -4.70 -0.09
C ILE A 300 6.39 -5.47 0.95
N ASN A 301 5.79 -6.60 0.56
CA ASN A 301 5.00 -7.42 1.47
C ASN A 301 5.82 -7.98 2.63
N MET A 302 6.99 -8.57 2.32
CA MET A 302 7.87 -9.13 3.35
C MET A 302 8.30 -8.06 4.35
N ILE A 303 8.72 -6.89 3.86
CA ILE A 303 9.23 -5.80 4.70
C ILE A 303 8.11 -5.19 5.56
N LEU A 304 6.95 -4.92 4.96
CA LEU A 304 5.82 -4.29 5.63
C LEU A 304 5.26 -5.16 6.77
N PHE A 305 4.90 -6.40 6.47
CA PHE A 305 4.29 -7.30 7.47
C PHE A 305 5.30 -7.72 8.54
N THR A 306 6.58 -7.91 8.19
CA THR A 306 7.64 -8.17 9.20
C THR A 306 7.83 -6.98 10.15
N ALA A 307 7.77 -5.74 9.66
CA ALA A 307 7.88 -4.56 10.51
C ALA A 307 6.64 -4.40 11.41
N ALA A 308 5.44 -4.66 10.88
CA ALA A 308 4.21 -4.65 11.65
C ALA A 308 4.23 -5.70 12.78
N SER A 309 4.65 -6.94 12.49
CA SER A 309 4.76 -7.99 13.50
C SER A 309 5.78 -7.66 14.58
N ASN A 310 6.94 -7.09 14.19
CA ASN A 310 7.97 -6.66 15.13
C ASN A 310 7.52 -5.49 16.02
N THR A 311 6.64 -4.63 15.51
CA THR A 311 6.02 -3.56 16.31
C THR A 311 5.09 -4.14 17.39
N TYR A 312 4.28 -5.12 17.02
CA TYR A 312 3.41 -5.82 17.97
C TYR A 312 4.21 -6.59 19.03
N GLU A 313 5.16 -7.43 18.61
CA GLU A 313 5.98 -8.21 19.52
C GLU A 313 6.84 -7.30 20.43
N GLY A 314 7.42 -6.24 19.85
CA GLY A 314 8.22 -5.26 20.55
C GLY A 314 7.43 -4.53 21.64
N SER A 315 6.22 -4.05 21.33
CA SER A 315 5.36 -3.37 22.30
C SER A 315 4.84 -4.30 23.39
N SER A 316 4.43 -5.52 23.03
CA SER A 316 3.99 -6.54 23.99
C SER A 316 5.12 -6.91 24.97
N ARG A 317 6.33 -7.16 24.45
CA ARG A 317 7.51 -7.45 25.26
C ARG A 317 7.88 -6.29 26.17
N LEU A 318 7.81 -5.05 25.66
CA LEU A 318 8.07 -3.84 26.42
C LEU A 318 7.08 -3.70 27.58
N LEU A 319 5.77 -3.79 27.31
CA LEU A 319 4.73 -3.70 28.33
C LEU A 319 4.84 -4.82 29.38
N ARG A 320 5.13 -6.06 28.97
CA ARG A 320 5.30 -7.19 29.91
C ARG A 320 6.47 -6.96 30.87
N LYS A 321 7.62 -6.52 30.34
CA LYS A 321 8.80 -6.16 31.15
C LYS A 321 8.48 -5.06 32.16
N TRP A 322 7.63 -4.10 31.80
CA TRP A 322 7.21 -3.02 32.69
C TRP A 322 6.20 -3.50 33.74
N LYS A 323 5.18 -4.28 33.35
CA LYS A 323 4.18 -4.84 34.27
C LYS A 323 4.82 -5.71 35.36
N TRP A 324 5.88 -6.44 35.03
CA TRP A 324 6.60 -7.30 35.99
C TRP A 324 7.64 -6.57 36.84
N SER A 325 7.90 -5.29 36.62
CA SER A 325 8.79 -4.56 37.51
C SER A 325 8.11 -4.29 38.85
N GLN A 326 8.68 -4.87 39.92
CA GLN A 326 8.02 -4.96 41.23
C GLN A 326 7.94 -3.65 42.04
N LYS A 327 8.53 -2.53 41.58
CA LYS A 327 8.58 -1.26 42.34
C LYS A 327 7.66 -0.17 41.77
N HIS A 328 6.40 -0.51 41.50
CA HIS A 328 5.41 0.47 41.02
C HIS A 328 4.34 0.75 42.09
N SER A 329 3.97 2.02 42.23
CA SER A 329 2.84 2.42 43.05
C SER A 329 1.55 1.74 42.58
N PRO A 330 0.56 1.50 43.46
CA PRO A 330 -0.71 0.87 43.09
C PRO A 330 -1.40 1.58 41.91
N TYR A 331 -1.36 2.91 41.89
CA TYR A 331 -1.88 3.73 40.79
C TYR A 331 -1.16 3.43 39.47
N THR A 332 0.18 3.46 39.47
CA THR A 332 1.00 3.17 38.27
C THR A 332 0.72 1.78 37.74
N ARG A 333 0.53 0.79 38.62
CA ARG A 333 0.20 -0.59 38.24
C ARG A 333 -1.13 -0.66 37.49
N LYS A 334 -2.17 0.03 37.97
CA LYS A 334 -3.47 0.12 37.29
C LYS A 334 -3.34 0.79 35.91
N VAL A 335 -2.56 1.87 35.83
CA VAL A 335 -2.31 2.56 34.56
C VAL A 335 -1.54 1.68 33.57
N LEU A 336 -0.51 0.97 34.00
CA LEU A 336 0.23 0.04 33.15
C LEU A 336 -0.63 -1.15 32.72
N ALA A 337 -1.53 -1.63 33.59
CA ALA A 337 -2.46 -2.70 33.27
C ALA A 337 -3.40 -2.32 32.11
N SER A 338 -3.86 -1.07 32.04
CA SER A 338 -4.72 -0.57 30.97
C SER A 338 -4.01 -0.29 29.64
N LEU A 339 -2.67 -0.23 29.64
CA LEU A 339 -1.92 -0.11 28.38
C LEU A 339 -2.01 -1.41 27.58
N THR A 340 -2.45 -1.29 26.34
CA THR A 340 -2.51 -2.38 25.36
C THR A 340 -1.30 -2.33 24.43
N PRO A 341 -0.81 -3.49 23.94
CA PRO A 341 0.21 -3.54 22.90
C PRO A 341 -0.22 -2.75 21.66
N LEU A 342 0.75 -2.29 20.88
CA LEU A 342 0.48 -1.63 19.61
C LEU A 342 0.14 -2.69 18.55
N LYS A 343 -1.02 -2.58 17.91
CA LYS A 343 -1.55 -3.55 16.95
C LYS A 343 -2.00 -2.83 15.68
N PHE A 344 -1.41 -3.18 14.54
CA PHE A 344 -1.97 -2.80 13.24
C PHE A 344 -3.13 -3.72 12.92
N LYS A 345 -4.35 -3.17 12.93
CA LYS A 345 -5.57 -3.93 12.67
C LYS A 345 -5.88 -3.99 11.18
N PHE A 346 -6.36 -5.16 10.76
CA PHE A 346 -6.92 -5.46 9.45
C PHE A 346 -8.35 -5.96 9.63
N GLY A 347 -9.34 -5.09 9.44
CA GLY A 347 -10.70 -5.37 9.91
C GLY A 347 -10.68 -5.72 11.39
N ASP A 348 -11.20 -6.89 11.73
CA ASP A 348 -11.19 -7.42 13.10
C ASP A 348 -9.92 -8.21 13.46
N ASN A 349 -9.06 -8.50 12.47
CA ASN A 349 -7.81 -9.23 12.66
C ASN A 349 -6.63 -8.28 12.92
N PHE A 350 -5.47 -8.84 13.27
CA PHE A 350 -4.22 -8.10 13.40
C PHE A 350 -3.08 -8.85 12.72
N VAL A 351 -2.04 -8.11 12.33
CA VAL A 351 -0.86 -8.72 11.68
C VAL A 351 -0.04 -9.51 12.70
N GLU A 352 0.09 -10.81 12.45
CA GLU A 352 0.90 -11.72 13.25
C GLU A 352 2.29 -11.94 12.62
N ARG A 353 3.19 -12.58 13.37
CA ARG A 353 4.56 -12.86 12.91
C ARG A 353 4.61 -13.84 11.74
N THR A 354 3.61 -14.71 11.62
CA THR A 354 3.48 -15.71 10.55
C THR A 354 2.80 -15.17 9.30
N THR A 355 2.10 -14.03 9.39
CA THR A 355 1.38 -13.42 8.26
C THR A 355 2.22 -13.26 6.98
N PRO A 356 3.46 -12.72 6.99
CA PRO A 356 4.24 -12.61 5.76
C PRO A 356 4.54 -13.99 5.15
N LEU A 357 4.84 -14.99 5.97
CA LEU A 357 5.13 -16.35 5.50
C LEU A 357 3.89 -17.02 4.91
N VAL A 358 2.73 -16.86 5.55
CA VAL A 358 1.45 -17.40 5.04
C VAL A 358 1.07 -16.77 3.70
N ILE A 359 1.27 -15.46 3.54
CA ILE A 359 1.00 -14.76 2.27
C ILE A 359 1.93 -15.26 1.15
N GLN A 360 3.21 -15.49 1.47
CA GLN A 360 4.17 -16.00 0.49
C GLN A 360 3.91 -17.47 0.13
N ASP A 361 3.63 -18.31 1.12
CA ASP A 361 3.27 -19.70 0.91
C ASP A 361 2.01 -19.82 0.03
N PHE A 362 0.98 -19.02 0.30
CA PHE A 362 -0.21 -18.93 -0.54
C PHE A 362 0.12 -18.58 -2.00
N SER A 363 0.98 -17.57 -2.22
CA SER A 363 1.35 -17.13 -3.57
C SER A 363 2.11 -18.23 -4.32
N ILE A 364 3.07 -18.89 -3.65
CA ILE A 364 3.88 -19.97 -4.24
C ILE A 364 3.01 -21.20 -4.53
N GLN A 365 2.17 -21.63 -3.59
CA GLN A 365 1.30 -22.80 -3.77
C GLN A 365 0.32 -22.62 -4.93
N ASN A 366 -0.25 -21.42 -5.08
CA ASN A 366 -1.10 -21.10 -6.22
C ASN A 366 -0.31 -21.15 -7.54
N THR A 367 0.88 -20.55 -7.60
CA THR A 367 1.73 -20.58 -8.80
C THR A 367 2.09 -22.00 -9.22
N VAL A 368 2.47 -22.84 -8.25
CA VAL A 368 2.81 -24.25 -8.48
C VAL A 368 1.58 -25.01 -8.97
N THR A 369 0.44 -24.85 -8.32
CA THR A 369 -0.82 -25.53 -8.70
C THR A 369 -1.28 -25.13 -10.10
N ALA A 370 -1.29 -23.83 -10.41
CA ALA A 370 -1.63 -23.32 -11.74
C ALA A 370 -0.67 -23.84 -12.81
N SER A 371 0.62 -23.88 -12.49
CA SER A 371 1.64 -24.44 -13.38
C SER A 371 1.41 -25.92 -13.64
N TYR A 372 1.12 -26.75 -12.63
CA TYR A 372 0.91 -28.19 -12.82
C TYR A 372 -0.34 -28.49 -13.64
N LEU A 373 -1.46 -27.84 -13.33
CA LEU A 373 -2.73 -28.05 -14.01
C LEU A 373 -2.65 -27.72 -15.51
N TYR A 374 -1.90 -26.67 -15.88
CA TYR A 374 -1.71 -26.30 -17.29
C TYR A 374 -1.00 -27.39 -18.11
N ARG A 375 -0.17 -28.23 -17.48
CA ARG A 375 0.55 -29.31 -18.18
C ARG A 375 -0.35 -30.50 -18.51
N ASN A 376 -1.40 -30.73 -17.73
CA ASN A 376 -2.17 -31.98 -17.78
C ASN A 376 -3.53 -31.84 -18.48
N THR A 377 -4.03 -30.63 -18.74
CA THR A 377 -5.33 -30.41 -19.40
C THR A 377 -5.40 -29.03 -20.06
N THR A 378 -6.25 -28.90 -21.09
CA THR A 378 -6.73 -27.63 -21.63
C THR A 378 -7.42 -26.86 -20.49
N PHE A 379 -6.74 -25.86 -19.94
CA PHE A 379 -7.13 -25.18 -18.72
C PHE A 379 -8.36 -24.31 -18.94
N CYS A 380 -9.48 -24.61 -18.27
CA CYS A 380 -10.65 -23.72 -18.25
C CYS A 380 -10.60 -22.88 -16.96
N PHE A 381 -10.32 -21.58 -17.08
CA PHE A 381 -10.11 -20.66 -15.94
C PHE A 381 -11.38 -20.45 -15.10
N GLU A 382 -12.55 -20.80 -15.64
CA GLU A 382 -13.87 -20.48 -15.11
C GLU A 382 -14.28 -21.30 -13.87
N CYS A 383 -13.66 -22.46 -13.62
CA CYS A 383 -14.21 -23.40 -12.63
C CYS A 383 -13.59 -23.38 -11.21
N ARG A 384 -12.49 -22.65 -10.93
CA ARG A 384 -11.77 -22.81 -9.64
C ARG A 384 -11.76 -21.65 -8.66
N PHE A 385 -12.26 -20.46 -9.01
CA PHE A 385 -12.38 -19.38 -8.01
C PHE A 385 -13.53 -19.61 -7.00
N ILE A 386 -14.34 -20.65 -7.18
CA ILE A 386 -15.59 -20.87 -6.42
C ILE A 386 -15.50 -22.01 -5.38
N GLU A 387 -14.50 -22.90 -5.40
CA GLU A 387 -14.39 -23.98 -4.40
C GLU A 387 -13.28 -23.75 -3.36
N PRO A 388 -13.61 -23.31 -2.14
CA PRO A 388 -12.64 -23.16 -1.06
C PRO A 388 -12.27 -24.53 -0.45
N HIS A 389 -10.99 -24.89 -0.53
CA HIS A 389 -10.41 -26.00 0.24
C HIS A 389 -10.60 -25.75 1.76
N ARG A 390 -11.14 -26.74 2.48
CA ARG A 390 -11.61 -26.65 3.88
C ARG A 390 -10.61 -26.11 4.92
N SER A 391 -9.30 -26.17 4.68
CA SER A 391 -8.26 -25.67 5.60
C SER A 391 -7.90 -24.19 5.40
N ASN A 392 -8.32 -23.56 4.29
CA ASN A 392 -8.09 -22.14 4.00
C ASN A 392 -9.38 -21.30 3.99
N ILE A 393 -10.51 -21.88 4.40
CA ILE A 393 -11.82 -21.21 4.46
C ILE A 393 -11.74 -19.89 5.23
N LYS A 394 -10.99 -19.80 6.34
CA LYS A 394 -10.88 -18.53 7.08
C LYS A 394 -10.22 -17.40 6.29
N VAL A 395 -9.27 -17.70 5.41
CA VAL A 395 -8.56 -16.70 4.61
C VAL A 395 -9.39 -16.31 3.38
N VAL A 396 -9.98 -17.28 2.68
CA VAL A 396 -10.87 -17.03 1.51
C VAL A 396 -12.15 -16.32 1.95
N GLN A 397 -12.72 -16.68 3.10
CA GLN A 397 -13.88 -16.00 3.66
C GLN A 397 -13.52 -14.58 4.13
N GLN A 398 -12.29 -14.33 4.62
CA GLN A 398 -11.80 -12.97 4.90
C GLN A 398 -11.56 -12.14 3.62
N LEU A 399 -11.09 -12.75 2.54
CA LEU A 399 -10.92 -12.10 1.23
C LEU A 399 -12.27 -11.77 0.57
N SER A 400 -13.22 -12.70 0.61
CA SER A 400 -14.58 -12.50 0.07
C SER A 400 -15.34 -11.45 0.90
N ILE A 401 -15.25 -11.49 2.23
CA ILE A 401 -15.82 -10.45 3.11
C ILE A 401 -15.17 -9.09 2.84
N ALA A 402 -13.86 -9.02 2.59
CA ALA A 402 -13.21 -7.75 2.26
C ALA A 402 -13.74 -7.12 0.96
N LEU A 403 -14.01 -7.95 -0.07
CA LEU A 403 -14.63 -7.51 -1.33
C LEU A 403 -16.10 -7.10 -1.16
N THR A 404 -16.89 -7.85 -0.36
CA THR A 404 -18.30 -7.53 -0.12
C THR A 404 -18.48 -6.29 0.78
N VAL A 405 -17.59 -6.11 1.77
CA VAL A 405 -17.56 -4.93 2.65
C VAL A 405 -17.19 -3.65 1.87
N GLU A 406 -16.40 -3.76 0.81
CA GLU A 406 -16.08 -2.62 -0.08
C GLU A 406 -17.30 -2.10 -0.83
N ILE A 407 -18.25 -2.99 -1.18
CA ILE A 407 -19.52 -2.66 -1.84
C ILE A 407 -20.51 -2.01 -0.86
N ASP A 408 -20.70 -2.59 0.33
CA ASP A 408 -21.66 -2.05 1.32
C ASP A 408 -21.22 -0.69 1.92
N LEU A 409 -19.92 -0.43 2.02
CA LEU A 409 -19.40 0.85 2.49
C LEU A 409 -19.35 1.93 1.42
N TYR A 410 -19.40 1.57 0.13
CA TYR A 410 -19.66 2.53 -0.92
C TYR A 410 -21.06 3.14 -0.73
N ASP A 411 -22.04 2.30 -0.36
CA ASP A 411 -23.40 2.72 -0.06
C ASP A 411 -23.47 3.56 1.23
N LEU A 412 -22.71 3.20 2.28
CA LEU A 412 -22.63 3.99 3.52
C LEU A 412 -21.92 5.34 3.32
N ALA A 413 -20.86 5.39 2.51
CA ALA A 413 -20.13 6.63 2.22
C ALA A 413 -20.95 7.61 1.36
N LEU A 414 -21.81 7.12 0.46
CA LEU A 414 -22.80 7.94 -0.24
C LEU A 414 -23.81 8.55 0.74
N ARG A 415 -24.24 7.80 1.78
CA ARG A 415 -25.15 8.30 2.81
C ARG A 415 -24.52 9.33 3.75
N VAL A 416 -23.24 9.20 4.07
CA VAL A 416 -22.53 10.12 4.99
C VAL A 416 -22.04 11.39 4.27
N GLY A 417 -21.70 11.30 2.97
CA GLY A 417 -21.30 12.46 2.16
C GLY A 417 -22.39 13.53 2.00
N GLY A 418 -23.67 13.17 2.18
CA GLY A 418 -24.82 14.08 2.07
C GLY A 418 -25.09 14.97 3.29
N LYS A 419 -24.44 14.74 4.45
CA LYS A 419 -24.73 15.48 5.71
C LYS A 419 -23.65 16.48 6.15
N SER A 420 -22.58 16.65 5.38
CA SER A 420 -21.42 17.47 5.82
C SER A 420 -21.59 18.99 5.63
N SER A 421 -22.74 19.49 5.16
CA SER A 421 -22.98 20.92 4.95
C SER A 421 -23.57 21.69 6.15
N GLU A 422 -23.99 21.03 7.23
CA GLU A 422 -24.73 21.71 8.32
C GLU A 422 -23.94 21.99 9.61
N VAL A 423 -22.72 21.48 9.78
CA VAL A 423 -21.96 21.62 11.05
C VAL A 423 -20.85 22.66 10.94
N LYS A 424 -21.19 23.93 10.69
CA LYS A 424 -20.21 25.03 10.67
C LYS A 424 -20.59 26.33 11.40
N SER A 425 -21.68 26.39 12.17
CA SER A 425 -22.16 27.68 12.70
C SER A 425 -22.02 27.93 14.21
N HIS A 426 -21.41 27.08 15.05
CA HIS A 426 -21.31 27.39 16.48
C HIS A 426 -20.04 26.87 17.15
N ILE A 427 -18.90 27.57 17.00
CA ILE A 427 -17.86 27.72 18.06
C ILE A 427 -17.07 29.01 17.80
N THR A 428 -17.27 30.04 18.62
CA THR A 428 -16.32 31.13 18.93
C THR A 428 -16.75 31.80 20.24
N PRO A 429 -15.80 32.42 20.95
CA PRO A 429 -14.83 31.85 21.89
C PRO A 429 -15.44 31.54 23.27
#